data_AF-A0A3C0ECA1-F1
#
_entry.id   AF-A0A3C0ECA1-F1
#
_cell.length_a   1.000
_cell.length_b   1.000
_cell.length_c   1.000
_cell.angle_alpha   90.00
_cell.angle_beta   90.00
_cell.angle_gamma   90.00
#
_symmetry.space_group_name_H-M   'P 1'
#
loop_
_entity.id
_entity.type
_entity.pdbx_description
1 polymer ?
#
loop_
_entity_poly.entity_id
_entity_poly.type
_entity_poly.pdbx_seq_one_letter_code
_entity_poly.pdbx_strand_id
1 'polypeptide(L)'
;MVPEARDLVMEWRVTTPDRYETEFSLHQGYSPAWAGSPLDAFLGRAPELTRYRTPIGGLFLTGAGTYPGAGIIGASGRNTARVVLSNLRSPAGGIR
;
A
#
# COMPACT_ATOMS: atom_id res chain seq x y z
N MET A 1 -28.93 7.70 18.30
CA MET A 1 -28.01 7.16 19.33
C MET A 1 -28.81 6.15 20.12
N VAL A 2 -28.31 4.93 20.29
CA VAL A 2 -29.02 3.90 21.04
C VAL A 2 -28.93 4.26 22.53
N PRO A 3 -30.05 4.40 23.26
CA PRO A 3 -30.05 4.63 24.71
C PRO A 3 -29.24 3.55 25.45
N GLU A 4 -28.57 3.92 26.54
CA GLU A 4 -27.74 3.03 27.37
C GLU A 4 -26.61 2.25 26.63
N ALA A 5 -26.27 2.62 25.40
CA ALA A 5 -25.28 1.87 24.59
C ALA A 5 -23.90 1.74 25.25
N ARG A 6 -23.53 2.68 26.13
CA ARG A 6 -22.27 2.62 26.89
C ARG A 6 -22.24 1.44 27.86
N ASP A 7 -23.39 1.11 28.45
CA ASP A 7 -23.51 0.03 29.44
C ASP A 7 -23.47 -1.35 28.77
N LEU A 8 -23.60 -1.42 27.45
CA LEU A 8 -23.49 -2.63 26.63
C LEU A 8 -22.06 -2.89 26.11
N VAL A 9 -21.09 -1.98 26.35
CA VAL A 9 -19.72 -2.14 25.87
C VAL A 9 -18.97 -3.13 26.75
N MET A 10 -18.73 -4.33 26.23
CA MET A 10 -17.92 -5.35 26.91
C MET A 10 -16.41 -5.09 26.78
N GLU A 11 -15.99 -4.62 25.61
CA GLU A 11 -14.60 -4.33 25.28
C GLU A 11 -14.54 -3.21 24.25
N TRP A 12 -13.49 -2.41 24.30
CA TRP A 12 -13.24 -1.36 23.32
C TRP A 12 -11.75 -1.24 23.04
N ARG A 13 -11.42 -0.82 21.82
CA ARG A 13 -10.06 -0.45 21.44
C ARG A 13 -10.09 0.90 20.74
N VAL A 14 -9.14 1.75 21.09
CA VAL A 14 -8.83 2.97 20.34
C VAL A 14 -7.44 2.83 19.76
N THR A 15 -7.34 3.10 18.46
CA THR A 15 -6.09 3.19 17.72
C THR A 15 -5.86 4.64 17.35
N THR A 16 -4.98 5.30 18.11
CA THR A 16 -4.53 6.66 17.88
C THR A 16 -3.39 6.68 16.84
N PRO A 17 -3.04 7.85 16.27
CA PRO A 17 -1.94 7.96 15.29
C PRO A 17 -0.60 7.36 15.76
N ASP A 18 -0.22 7.55 17.03
CA ASP A 18 0.99 6.96 17.62
C ASP A 18 0.95 5.43 17.66
N ARG A 19 -0.24 4.83 17.83
CA ARG A 19 -0.42 3.38 17.73
C ARG A 19 -0.33 2.89 16.30
N TYR A 20 -0.89 3.62 15.34
CA TYR A 20 -0.70 3.29 13.93
C TYR A 20 0.78 3.28 13.53
N GLU A 21 1.54 4.26 14.02
CA GLU A 21 2.97 4.34 13.77
C GLU A 21 3.75 3.20 14.43
N THR A 22 3.49 2.93 15.71
CA THR A 22 4.23 1.91 16.49
C THR A 22 3.83 0.48 16.14
N GLU A 23 2.55 0.20 15.91
CA GLU A 23 2.02 -1.16 15.74
C GLU A 23 1.91 -1.57 14.26
N PHE A 24 1.77 -0.63 13.33
CA PHE A 24 1.55 -0.91 11.91
C PHE A 24 2.59 -0.29 10.99
N SER A 25 3.61 0.39 11.56
CA SER A 25 4.64 1.12 10.79
C SER A 25 4.07 2.14 9.82
N LEU A 26 2.89 2.69 10.15
CA LEU A 26 2.23 3.74 9.38
C LEU A 26 2.71 5.08 9.91
N HIS A 27 3.79 5.59 9.32
CA HIS A 27 4.40 6.86 9.73
C HIS A 27 3.35 7.98 9.83
N GLN A 28 3.38 8.76 10.92
CA GLN A 28 2.42 9.82 11.23
C GLN A 28 0.96 9.35 11.37
N GLY A 29 0.74 8.04 11.53
CA GLY A 29 -0.60 7.44 11.56
C GLY A 29 -1.33 7.51 10.24
N TYR A 30 -0.59 7.54 9.12
CA TYR A 30 -1.19 7.59 7.79
C TYR A 30 -2.10 6.37 7.54
N SER A 31 -3.23 6.57 6.86
CA SER A 31 -4.09 5.43 6.50
C SER A 31 -3.31 4.40 5.66
N PRO A 32 -3.60 3.08 5.75
CA PRO A 32 -2.89 2.05 5.00
C PRO A 32 -3.30 2.06 3.52
N ALA A 33 -2.96 3.16 2.84
CA ALA A 33 -3.34 3.52 1.48
C ALA A 33 -2.17 4.21 0.79
N TRP A 34 -2.11 4.08 -0.53
CA TRP A 34 -1.26 4.94 -1.33
C TRP A 34 -1.63 6.41 -1.10
N ALA A 35 -0.65 7.19 -0.64
CA ALA A 35 -0.81 8.58 -0.22
C ALA A 35 -0.85 9.60 -1.38
N GLY A 36 -0.59 9.14 -2.61
CA GLY A 36 -0.48 10.02 -3.77
C GLY A 36 -1.84 10.48 -4.30
N SER A 37 -1.84 11.62 -4.98
CA SER A 37 -2.98 12.05 -5.80
C SER A 37 -2.94 11.35 -7.16
N PRO A 38 -4.07 11.18 -7.86
CA PRO A 38 -4.06 10.67 -9.24
C PRO A 38 -3.11 11.45 -10.18
N LEU A 39 -2.91 12.75 -9.93
CA LEU A 39 -1.96 13.57 -10.67
C LEU A 39 -0.50 13.16 -10.39
N ASP A 40 -0.16 12.75 -9.16
CA ASP A 40 1.17 12.24 -8.84
C ASP A 40 1.47 10.94 -9.61
N ALA A 41 0.47 10.06 -9.77
CA ALA A 41 0.61 8.87 -10.61
C ALA A 41 0.81 9.23 -12.09
N PHE A 42 0.05 10.21 -12.59
CA PHE A 42 0.18 10.70 -13.96
C PHE A 42 1.57 11.32 -14.22
N LEU A 43 2.08 12.13 -13.29
CA LEU A 43 3.40 12.74 -13.36
C LEU A 43 4.54 11.76 -13.06
N GLY A 44 4.24 10.54 -12.61
CA GLY A 44 5.24 9.53 -12.28
C GLY A 44 6.08 9.87 -11.04
N ARG A 45 5.52 10.64 -10.09
CA ARG A 45 6.15 10.88 -8.79
C ARG A 45 6.16 9.57 -7.99
N ALA A 46 7.29 9.27 -7.34
CA ALA A 46 7.55 7.97 -6.70
C ALA A 46 7.24 6.78 -7.63
N PRO A 47 8.00 6.62 -8.73
CA PRO A 47 7.73 5.62 -9.76
C PRO A 47 7.69 4.19 -9.21
N GLU A 48 8.35 3.91 -8.10
CA GLU A 48 8.32 2.62 -7.40
C GLU A 48 6.91 2.27 -6.91
N LEU A 49 6.15 3.27 -6.46
CA LEU A 49 4.80 3.12 -5.93
C LEU A 49 3.71 3.05 -7.01
N THR A 50 4.04 3.43 -8.25
CA THR A 50 3.07 3.53 -9.37
C THR A 50 3.39 2.57 -10.50
N ARG A 51 4.66 2.23 -10.70
CA ARG A 51 5.18 1.30 -11.72
C ARG A 51 5.65 -0.03 -11.13
N TYR A 52 5.58 -0.19 -9.81
CA TYR A 52 5.87 -1.42 -9.08
C TYR A 52 7.31 -1.94 -9.24
N ARG A 53 8.24 -1.11 -9.70
CA ARG A 53 9.65 -1.44 -9.94
C ARG A 53 10.53 -0.56 -9.09
N THR A 54 11.45 -1.15 -8.33
CA THR A 54 12.44 -0.40 -7.55
C THR A 54 13.73 -0.19 -8.36
N PRO A 55 14.62 0.73 -7.94
CA PRO A 55 15.96 0.85 -8.52
C PRO A 55 16.83 -0.39 -8.32
N ILE A 56 16.48 -1.27 -7.37
CA ILE A 56 17.20 -2.52 -7.09
C ILE A 56 16.68 -3.60 -8.04
N GLY A 57 17.59 -4.17 -8.83
CA GLY A 57 17.28 -5.26 -9.76
C GLY A 57 16.64 -6.45 -9.05
N GLY A 58 15.54 -6.97 -9.61
CA GLY A 58 14.80 -8.10 -9.02
C GLY A 58 13.90 -7.74 -7.83
N LEU A 59 13.93 -6.51 -7.32
CA LEU A 59 13.06 -6.05 -6.23
C LEU A 59 11.87 -5.25 -6.78
N PHE A 60 10.66 -5.70 -6.43
CA PHE A 60 9.39 -5.10 -6.82
C PHE A 60 8.59 -4.72 -5.58
N LEU A 61 7.73 -3.71 -5.71
CA LEU A 61 6.93 -3.19 -4.61
C LEU A 61 5.44 -3.34 -4.91
N THR A 62 4.64 -3.73 -3.90
CA THR A 62 3.20 -3.99 -4.02
C THR A 62 2.48 -3.77 -2.70
N GLY A 63 1.14 -3.87 -2.72
CA GLY A 63 0.29 -3.77 -1.54
C GLY A 63 -0.48 -2.45 -1.47
N ALA A 64 -1.17 -2.24 -0.34
CA ALA A 64 -2.10 -1.13 -0.17
C ALA A 64 -1.45 0.26 -0.28
N GLY A 65 -0.14 0.35 -0.03
CA GLY A 65 0.66 1.57 -0.17
C GLY A 65 1.10 1.90 -1.61
N THR A 66 0.66 1.13 -2.61
CA THR A 66 0.97 1.39 -4.03
C THR A 66 -0.31 1.72 -4.81
N TYR A 67 -0.18 2.47 -5.91
CA TYR A 67 -1.31 2.84 -6.78
C TYR A 67 -2.08 1.58 -7.22
N PRO A 68 -3.43 1.59 -7.35
CA PRO A 68 -4.38 2.69 -7.16
C PRO A 68 -4.77 2.99 -5.70
N GLY A 69 -4.14 2.36 -4.71
CA GLY A 69 -4.35 2.65 -3.28
C GLY A 69 -5.18 1.64 -2.51
N ALA A 70 -5.60 2.04 -1.30
CA ALA A 70 -6.21 1.19 -0.28
C ALA A 70 -7.53 0.53 -0.68
N GLY A 71 -7.78 -0.60 -0.03
CA GLY A 71 -8.99 -1.40 -0.11
C GLY A 71 -8.64 -2.88 -0.15
N ILE A 72 -9.63 -3.76 0.05
CA ILE A 72 -9.49 -5.20 -0.21
C ILE A 72 -9.65 -5.41 -1.72
N ILE A 73 -8.83 -4.72 -2.51
CA ILE A 73 -8.89 -4.73 -3.97
C ILE A 73 -7.55 -5.23 -4.47
N GLY A 74 -7.53 -6.41 -5.10
CA GLY A 74 -6.32 -7.05 -5.62
C GLY A 74 -5.67 -6.35 -6.83
N ALA A 75 -6.04 -5.09 -7.12
CA ALA A 75 -5.57 -4.35 -8.29
C ALA A 75 -4.05 -4.11 -8.26
N SER A 76 -3.52 -3.63 -7.13
CA SER A 76 -2.07 -3.45 -6.95
C SER A 76 -1.31 -4.76 -7.16
N GLY A 77 -1.75 -5.85 -6.52
CA GLY A 77 -1.13 -7.17 -6.67
C GLY A 77 -1.15 -7.67 -8.12
N ARG A 78 -2.30 -7.55 -8.82
CA ARG A 78 -2.42 -7.88 -10.23
C ARG A 78 -1.45 -7.07 -11.10
N ASN A 79 -1.33 -5.77 -10.83
CA ASN A 79 -0.45 -4.90 -11.60
C ASN A 79 1.02 -5.21 -11.37
N THR A 80 1.45 -5.40 -10.11
CA THR A 80 2.82 -5.84 -9.79
C THR A 80 3.13 -7.16 -10.48
N ALA A 81 2.22 -8.14 -10.43
CA ALA A 81 2.42 -9.44 -11.08
C ALA A 81 2.68 -9.30 -12.59
N ARG A 82 1.97 -8.39 -13.28
CA ARG A 82 2.23 -8.09 -14.70
C ARG A 82 3.63 -7.52 -14.94
N VAL A 83 4.09 -6.63 -14.06
CA VAL A 83 5.44 -6.03 -14.14
C VAL A 83 6.53 -7.08 -13.91
N VAL A 84 6.34 -7.96 -12.91
CA VAL A 84 7.24 -9.09 -12.62
C VAL A 84 7.31 -10.04 -13.82
N LEU A 85 6.16 -10.49 -14.34
CA LEU A 85 6.11 -11.39 -15.50
C LEU A 85 6.77 -10.77 -16.74
N SER A 86 6.59 -9.47 -16.97
CA SER A 86 7.27 -8.76 -18.05
C SER A 86 8.79 -8.71 -17.86
N ASN A 87 9.26 -8.57 -16.62
CA ASN A 87 10.69 -8.57 -16.33
C ASN A 87 11.30 -9.96 -16.55
N LEU A 88 10.65 -11.02 -16.07
CA LEU A 88 11.10 -12.40 -16.25
C LEU A 88 11.18 -12.85 -17.71
N ARG A 89 10.34 -12.28 -18.59
CA ARG A 89 10.35 -12.57 -20.03
C ARG A 89 11.46 -11.83 -20.79
N SER A 90 12.07 -10.82 -20.19
CA SER A 90 13.09 -10.01 -20.86
C SER A 90 14.46 -10.72 -20.78
N PRO A 91 15.26 -10.79 -21.88
CA PRO A 91 16.58 -11.47 -21.88
C PRO A 91 17.59 -10.89 -20.88
N ALA A 92 17.38 -9.64 -20.45
CA ALA A 92 18.15 -8.94 -19.42
C ALA A 92 17.58 -9.11 -17.99
N GLY A 93 16.47 -9.84 -17.83
CA GLY A 93 15.69 -9.95 -16.59
C GLY A 93 16.12 -11.04 -15.62
N GLY A 94 17.28 -11.65 -15.85
CA GLY A 94 17.93 -12.48 -14.84
C GLY A 94 18.43 -11.58 -13.71
N ILE A 95 18.14 -11.95 -12.47
CA ILE A 95 18.73 -11.37 -11.27
C ILE A 95 20.25 -11.52 -11.43
N ARG A 96 20.93 -10.46 -11.88
CA ARG A 96 22.39 -10.37 -11.89
C ARG A 96 22.84 -9.72 -10.60
#